data_AF-A0A2N4TYW3-F1
#
_entry.id   AF-A0A2N4TYW3-F1
#
_cell.length_a   1.000
_cell.length_b   1.000
_cell.length_c   1.000
_cell.angle_alpha   90.00
_cell.angle_beta   90.00
_cell.angle_gamma   90.00
#
_symmetry.space_group_name_H-M   'P 1'
#
loop_
_entity.id
_entity.type
_entity.pdbx_description
1 polymer ?
#
loop_
_entity_poly.entity_id
_entity_poly.type
_entity_poly.pdbx_seq_one_letter_code
_entity_poly.pdbx_strand_id
1 'polypeptide(L)'
;MKEGKVLKRQYTQEYKLESARLAQSVGINEAARRLGLPSATLGNWKRLLEKSAVLAGIRARAYQPGPQRPVSELEAENSRLRKELASARLDVEILGKATTYFSKGLR
;
A
#
# COMPACT_ATOMS: atom_id res chain seq x y z
N MET A 1 -21.58 30.88 -33.33
CA MET A 1 -21.16 30.57 -31.94
C MET A 1 -19.65 30.41 -31.97
N LYS A 2 -18.88 31.19 -31.18
CA LYS A 2 -17.42 31.13 -31.20
C LYS A 2 -16.98 29.85 -30.48
N GLU A 3 -16.50 28.86 -31.23
CA GLU A 3 -15.83 27.69 -30.66
C GLU A 3 -14.50 28.14 -30.02
N GLY A 4 -14.54 28.40 -28.72
CA GLY A 4 -13.34 28.60 -27.93
C GLY A 4 -12.59 27.27 -27.84
N LYS A 5 -11.47 27.15 -28.56
CA LYS A 5 -10.57 25.99 -28.50
C LYS A 5 -10.08 25.83 -27.05
N VAL A 6 -10.66 24.90 -26.29
CA VAL A 6 -10.25 24.62 -24.91
C VAL A 6 -8.81 24.11 -24.95
N LEU A 7 -7.89 24.88 -24.35
CA LEU A 7 -6.50 24.50 -24.23
C LEU A 7 -6.42 23.20 -23.41
N LYS A 8 -5.78 22.17 -23.99
CA LYS A 8 -5.57 20.90 -23.29
C LYS A 8 -4.66 21.14 -22.09
N ARG A 9 -5.17 20.89 -20.90
CA ARG A 9 -4.39 20.95 -19.66
C ARG A 9 -3.25 19.94 -19.73
N GLN A 10 -2.01 20.43 -19.67
CA GLN A 10 -0.82 19.59 -19.70
C GLN A 10 -0.45 19.17 -18.29
N TYR A 11 -0.06 17.91 -18.15
CA TYR A 11 0.38 17.33 -16.89
C TYR A 11 1.74 16.69 -17.12
N THR A 12 2.63 16.85 -16.15
CA THR A 12 3.94 16.19 -16.15
C THR A 12 3.76 14.68 -16.07
N GLN A 13 4.78 13.93 -16.50
CA GLN A 13 4.71 12.48 -16.50
C GLN A 13 4.64 11.94 -15.07
N GLU A 14 5.40 12.52 -14.17
CA GLU A 14 5.47 12.20 -12.74
C GLU A 14 4.09 12.39 -12.10
N TYR A 15 3.39 13.48 -12.42
CA TYR A 15 2.05 13.74 -11.90
C TYR A 15 1.04 12.69 -12.36
N LYS A 16 1.09 12.28 -13.64
CA LYS A 16 0.21 11.22 -14.16
C LYS A 16 0.47 9.89 -13.47
N LEU A 17 1.74 9.56 -13.21
CA LEU A 17 2.15 8.34 -12.52
C LEU A 17 1.65 8.30 -11.07
N GLU A 18 1.91 9.35 -10.29
CA GLU A 18 1.45 9.42 -8.90
C GLU A 18 -0.07 9.46 -8.80
N SER A 19 -0.75 10.15 -9.72
CA SER A 19 -2.21 10.14 -9.81
C SER A 19 -2.75 8.72 -10.07
N ALA A 20 -2.14 7.99 -11.01
CA ALA A 20 -2.52 6.60 -11.30
C ALA A 20 -2.19 5.64 -10.13
N ARG A 21 -1.13 5.90 -9.36
CA ARG A 21 -0.81 5.16 -8.14
C ARG A 21 -1.86 5.40 -7.05
N LEU A 22 -2.27 6.65 -6.83
CA LEU A 22 -3.35 6.99 -5.91
C LEU A 22 -4.68 6.32 -6.33
N ALA A 23 -4.98 6.32 -7.63
CA ALA A 23 -6.18 5.64 -8.15
C ALA A 23 -6.18 4.11 -7.91
N GLN A 24 -5.00 3.49 -7.75
CA GLN A 24 -4.89 2.07 -7.42
C GLN A 24 -5.17 1.79 -5.93
N SER A 25 -4.85 2.73 -5.03
CA SER A 25 -5.04 2.55 -3.59
C SER A 25 -6.45 2.92 -3.11
N VAL A 26 -7.00 4.05 -3.56
CA VAL A 26 -8.30 4.56 -3.09
C VAL A 26 -9.43 4.45 -4.12
N GLY A 27 -9.13 4.00 -5.33
CA GLY A 27 -10.08 3.92 -6.44
C GLY A 27 -10.19 5.21 -7.26
N ILE A 28 -10.67 5.08 -8.50
CA ILE A 28 -10.66 6.17 -9.51
C ILE A 28 -11.50 7.36 -9.07
N ASN A 29 -12.72 7.14 -8.56
CA ASN A 29 -13.65 8.24 -8.22
C ASN A 29 -13.17 9.05 -7.01
N GLU A 30 -12.62 8.39 -6.00
CA GLU A 30 -12.09 9.06 -4.82
C GLU A 30 -10.79 9.80 -5.16
N ALA A 31 -9.88 9.18 -5.90
CA ALA A 31 -8.65 9.84 -6.36
C ALA A 31 -8.95 11.04 -7.28
N ALA A 32 -9.92 10.92 -8.18
CA ALA A 32 -10.38 12.00 -9.06
C ALA A 32 -10.91 13.20 -8.26
N ARG A 33 -11.71 12.95 -7.22
CA ARG A 33 -12.22 13.98 -6.31
C ARG A 33 -11.08 14.71 -5.58
N ARG A 34 -10.13 13.98 -5.01
CA ARG A 34 -8.98 14.56 -4.29
C ARG A 34 -8.07 15.40 -5.18
N LEU A 35 -7.89 14.97 -6.42
CA LEU A 35 -7.00 15.63 -7.39
C LEU A 35 -7.69 16.72 -8.21
N GLY A 36 -9.02 16.86 -8.11
CA GLY A 36 -9.80 17.77 -8.95
C GLY A 36 -9.74 17.40 -10.44
N LEU A 37 -9.59 16.11 -10.75
CA LEU A 37 -9.48 15.59 -12.12
C LEU A 37 -10.78 14.92 -12.55
N PRO A 38 -11.13 14.94 -13.85
CA PRO A 38 -12.18 14.09 -14.36
C PRO A 38 -11.83 12.61 -14.19
N SER A 39 -12.77 11.79 -13.68
CA SER A 39 -12.56 10.34 -13.51
C SER A 39 -12.12 9.65 -14.80
N ALA A 40 -12.61 10.10 -15.95
CA ALA A 40 -12.21 9.59 -17.26
C ALA A 40 -10.73 9.84 -17.59
N THR A 41 -10.21 11.02 -17.24
CA THR A 41 -8.79 11.37 -17.41
C THR A 41 -7.90 10.44 -16.60
N LEU A 42 -8.27 10.24 -15.33
CA LEU A 42 -7.52 9.40 -14.41
C LEU A 42 -7.58 7.91 -14.81
N GLY A 43 -8.75 7.44 -15.26
CA GLY A 43 -8.92 6.08 -15.79
C GLY A 43 -8.08 5.82 -17.04
N ASN A 44 -7.97 6.80 -17.93
CA ASN A 44 -7.11 6.70 -19.12
C ASN A 44 -5.63 6.59 -18.76
N TRP A 45 -5.14 7.36 -17.80
CA TRP A 45 -3.75 7.28 -17.34
C TRP A 45 -3.44 5.95 -16.66
N LYS A 46 -4.34 5.45 -15.80
CA LYS A 46 -4.21 4.14 -15.17
C LYS A 46 -4.08 3.03 -16.23
N ARG A 47 -4.98 3.01 -17.22
CA ARG A 47 -4.93 2.03 -18.32
C ARG A 47 -3.66 2.14 -19.14
N LEU A 48 -3.19 3.36 -19.42
CA LEU A 48 -1.95 3.57 -20.17
C LEU A 48 -0.74 3.06 -19.40
N LEU A 49 -0.71 3.27 -18.08
CA LEU A 49 0.35 2.80 -17.20
C LEU A 49 0.38 1.26 -17.11
N GLU A 50 -0.79 0.63 -16.98
CA GLU A 50 -0.94 -0.82 -17.01
C GLU A 50 -0.45 -1.41 -18.34
N LYS A 51 -0.83 -0.80 -19.46
CA LYS A 51 -0.36 -1.21 -20.79
C LYS A 51 1.14 -1.04 -20.97
N SER A 52 1.71 0.08 -20.52
CA SER A 52 3.16 0.31 -20.60
C SER A 52 3.95 -0.67 -19.74
N ALA A 53 3.42 -1.04 -18.57
CA ALA A 53 4.02 -2.07 -17.74
C ALA A 53 4.01 -3.42 -18.48
N VAL A 54 2.85 -3.84 -18.99
CA VAL A 54 2.72 -5.10 -19.75
C VAL A 54 3.68 -5.16 -20.94
N LEU A 55 3.84 -4.06 -21.70
CA LEU A 55 4.78 -3.98 -22.83
C LEU A 55 6.25 -4.01 -22.41
N ALA A 56 6.60 -3.51 -21.23
CA ALA A 56 7.96 -3.50 -20.72
C ALA A 56 8.45 -4.87 -20.19
N GLY A 57 7.63 -5.94 -20.27
CA GLY A 57 7.95 -7.26 -19.70
C GLY A 57 8.00 -7.27 -18.17
N ILE A 58 8.03 -6.09 -17.54
CA ILE A 58 7.65 -5.85 -16.17
C ILE A 58 6.16 -6.12 -16.13
N ARG A 59 5.76 -7.37 -15.87
CA ARG A 59 4.53 -7.58 -15.12
C ARG A 59 4.75 -6.80 -13.83
N ALA A 60 4.47 -5.49 -13.87
CA ALA A 60 4.06 -4.77 -12.70
C ALA A 60 2.99 -5.71 -12.19
N ARG A 61 3.24 -6.29 -11.01
CA ARG A 61 2.13 -6.81 -10.22
C ARG A 61 1.17 -5.66 -10.25
N ALA A 62 0.20 -5.71 -11.18
CA ALA A 62 -1.00 -4.94 -11.08
C ALA A 62 -1.33 -5.19 -9.63
N TYR A 63 -1.42 -4.12 -8.85
CA TYR A 63 -2.10 -4.22 -7.59
C TYR A 63 -3.53 -4.59 -7.98
N GLN A 64 -3.71 -5.88 -8.26
CA GLN A 64 -4.95 -6.56 -8.04
C GLN A 64 -5.10 -6.34 -6.54
N PRO A 65 -6.12 -5.59 -6.10
CA PRO A 65 -6.63 -5.90 -4.79
C PRO A 65 -7.10 -7.35 -4.92
N GLY A 66 -6.18 -8.30 -4.73
CA GLY A 66 -6.55 -9.63 -4.25
C GLY A 66 -7.43 -9.40 -3.04
N PRO A 67 -8.39 -10.30 -2.77
CA PRO A 67 -9.46 -10.07 -1.79
C PRO A 67 -8.85 -9.38 -0.57
N GLN A 68 -9.20 -8.10 -0.38
CA GLN A 68 -8.72 -7.33 0.76
C GLN A 68 -9.14 -8.17 1.95
N ARG A 69 -8.17 -8.74 2.67
CA ARG A 69 -8.50 -9.46 3.91
C ARG A 69 -9.35 -8.49 4.72
N PRO A 70 -10.58 -8.87 5.11
CA PRO A 70 -11.46 -7.96 5.81
C PRO A 70 -10.70 -7.38 7.00
N VAL A 71 -10.91 -6.10 7.28
CA VAL A 71 -10.17 -5.37 8.34
C VAL A 71 -10.19 -6.15 9.67
N SER A 72 -11.30 -6.83 9.95
CA SER A 72 -11.47 -7.76 11.08
C SER A 72 -10.45 -8.91 11.13
N GLU A 73 -10.11 -9.53 9.99
CA GLU A 73 -9.10 -10.60 9.94
C GLU A 73 -7.69 -10.05 10.23
N LEU A 74 -7.39 -8.84 9.74
CA LEU A 74 -6.12 -8.17 10.02
C LEU A 74 -6.01 -7.76 11.50
N GLU A 75 -7.09 -7.27 12.10
CA GLU A 75 -7.15 -6.92 13.51
C GLU A 75 -7.01 -8.15 14.41
N ALA A 76 -7.67 -9.26 14.05
CA ALA A 76 -7.55 -10.53 14.75
C ALA A 76 -6.12 -11.07 14.71
N GLU A 77 -5.49 -11.05 13.53
CA GLU A 77 -4.09 -11.46 13.37
C GLU A 77 -3.14 -10.54 14.16
N ASN A 78 -3.37 -9.22 14.14
CA ASN A 78 -2.55 -8.30 14.93
C ASN A 78 -2.67 -8.57 16.44
N SER A 79 -3.88 -8.83 16.93
CA SER A 79 -4.13 -9.19 18.33
C SER A 79 -3.42 -10.49 18.72
N ARG A 80 -3.51 -11.52 17.85
CA ARG A 80 -2.82 -12.79 18.04
C ARG A 80 -1.30 -12.60 18.09
N LEU A 81 -0.72 -11.92 17.10
CA LEU A 81 0.72 -11.66 17.03
C LEU A 81 1.23 -10.87 18.23
N ARG A 82 0.46 -9.89 18.72
CA ARG A 82 0.81 -9.15 19.95
C ARG A 82 0.86 -10.05 21.18
N LYS A 83 -0.06 -11.03 21.30
CA LYS A 83 -0.05 -12.01 22.40
C LYS A 83 1.16 -12.92 22.31
N GLU A 84 1.45 -13.49 21.14
CA GLU A 84 2.62 -14.35 20.92
C GLU A 84 3.92 -13.60 21.23
N LEU A 85 4.03 -12.35 20.80
CA LEU A 85 5.18 -11.49 21.07
C LEU A 85 5.34 -11.17 22.56
N ALA A 86 4.23 -10.96 23.29
CA ALA A 86 4.27 -10.76 24.73
C ALA A 86 4.77 -12.01 25.48
N SER A 87 4.28 -13.20 25.10
CA SER A 87 4.74 -14.46 25.67
C SER A 87 6.23 -14.70 25.39
N ALA A 88 6.68 -14.52 24.14
CA ALA A 88 8.09 -14.72 23.79
C ALA A 88 9.03 -13.76 24.56
N ARG A 89 8.59 -12.51 24.81
CA ARG A 89 9.36 -11.56 25.63
C ARG A 89 9.48 -12.02 27.08
N LEU A 90 8.41 -12.56 27.66
CA LEU A 90 8.44 -13.11 29.01
C LEU A 90 9.41 -14.30 29.09
N ASP A 91 9.37 -15.20 28.12
CA ASP A 91 10.28 -16.35 28.05
C ASP A 91 11.75 -15.89 27.99
N VAL A 92 12.05 -14.89 27.15
CA VAL A 92 13.38 -14.28 27.07
C VAL A 92 13.80 -13.66 28.41
N GLU A 93 12.89 -12.99 29.12
CA GLU A 93 13.19 -12.41 30.43
C GLU A 93 13.49 -13.49 31.47
N ILE A 94 12.70 -14.57 31.51
CA ILE A 94 12.91 -15.71 32.42
C ILE A 94 14.26 -16.36 32.14
N LEU A 95 14.57 -16.63 30.86
CA LEU A 95 15.86 -17.18 30.45
C LEU A 95 17.02 -16.24 30.82
N GLY A 96 16.84 -14.93 30.67
CA GLY A 96 17.82 -13.93 31.08
C GLY A 96 18.08 -13.94 32.60
N LYS A 97 17.01 -14.07 33.41
CA LYS A 97 17.14 -14.19 34.87
C LYS A 97 17.82 -15.51 35.27
N ALA A 98 17.44 -16.61 34.63
CA ALA A 98 18.04 -17.92 34.88
C ALA A 98 19.53 -17.94 34.55
N THR A 99 19.93 -17.46 33.37
CA THR A 99 21.35 -17.37 32.97
C THR A 99 22.15 -16.49 33.93
N THR A 100 21.59 -15.38 34.39
CA THR A 100 22.21 -14.52 35.41
C THR A 100 22.39 -15.25 36.75
N TYR A 101 21.39 -16.04 37.18
CA TYR A 101 21.47 -16.83 38.40
C TYR A 101 22.56 -17.92 38.30
N PHE A 102 22.54 -18.69 37.21
CA PHE A 102 23.50 -19.77 36.99
C PHE A 102 24.95 -19.25 36.82
N SER A 103 25.14 -18.12 36.14
CA SER A 103 26.47 -17.50 36.01
C SER A 103 27.02 -16.93 37.32
N LYS A 104 26.15 -16.50 38.26
CA LYS A 104 26.57 -16.05 39.61
C LYS A 104 26.84 -17.21 40.57
N GLY A 105 26.22 -18.38 40.35
CA GLY A 105 26.44 -19.60 41.15
C GLY A 105 27.63 -20.46 40.71
N LEU A 106 28.29 -20.13 39.59
CA LEU A 106 29.49 -20.79 39.06
C LEU A 106 30.80 -20.23 39.66
N ARG A 107 30.84 -20.03 40.98
CA ARG A 107 32.08 -19.78 41.74
C ARG A 107 32.32 -20.87 42.76
#